data_AF-A0AA43KSQ5-F1
#
_entry.id   AF-A0AA43KSQ5-F1
#
_cell.length_a   1.000
_cell.length_b   1.000
_cell.length_c   1.000
_cell.angle_alpha   90.00
_cell.angle_beta   90.00
_cell.angle_gamma   90.00
#
_symmetry.space_group_name_H-M   'P 1'
#
loop_
_entity.id
_entity.type
_entity.pdbx_description
1 polymer ?
#
loop_
_entity_poly.entity_id
_entity_poly.type
_entity_poly.pdbx_seq_one_letter_code
_entity_poly.pdbx_strand_id
1 'polypeptide(L)'
;MKTIKIIALLLLLPLACSAQLIGIGAQYADAKGKGNAIQFAANASFPVWHKKNPLNSYISSGIDYTGGSSPVAGLNIKPIQFTSFISESLFNDHPFTILVGCDAGYLFNFRHGKDGVVITPNAYFDYKGVFVKTGYDFNVTGGKQQFFVRLGFNFGIGTFKNFVKTKIW
;
A
#
# COMPACT_ATOMS: atom_id res chain seq x y z
N MET A 1 -22.42 -19.23 -10.96
CA MET A 1 -23.04 -18.31 -9.97
C MET A 1 -22.27 -18.19 -8.65
N LYS A 2 -21.84 -19.29 -7.99
CA LYS A 2 -21.08 -19.21 -6.72
C LYS A 2 -19.79 -18.39 -6.84
N THR A 3 -19.02 -18.57 -7.91
CA THR A 3 -17.76 -17.84 -8.16
C THR A 3 -17.96 -16.33 -8.31
N ILE A 4 -19.00 -15.91 -9.04
CA ILE A 4 -19.35 -14.49 -9.23
C ILE A 4 -19.77 -13.87 -7.89
N LYS A 5 -20.52 -14.60 -7.06
CA LYS A 5 -20.89 -14.14 -5.71
C LYS A 5 -19.69 -13.99 -4.78
N ILE A 6 -18.71 -14.90 -4.86
CA ILE A 6 -17.47 -14.82 -4.09
C ILE A 6 -16.60 -13.64 -4.56
N ILE A 7 -16.45 -13.44 -5.88
CA ILE A 7 -15.73 -12.31 -6.44
C ILE A 7 -16.41 -10.99 -6.05
N ALA A 8 -17.74 -10.90 -6.18
CA ALA A 8 -18.49 -9.74 -5.75
C ALA A 8 -18.35 -9.49 -4.25
N LEU A 9 -18.41 -10.53 -3.41
CA LEU A 9 -18.17 -10.41 -1.97
C LEU A 9 -16.76 -9.90 -1.67
N LEU A 10 -15.74 -10.41 -2.35
CA LEU A 10 -14.35 -9.96 -2.20
C LEU A 10 -14.13 -8.52 -2.70
N LEU A 11 -14.89 -8.06 -3.69
CA LEU A 11 -14.86 -6.68 -4.18
C LEU A 11 -15.66 -5.71 -3.29
N LEU A 12 -16.74 -6.19 -2.67
CA LEU A 12 -17.59 -5.38 -1.78
C LEU A 12 -17.09 -5.35 -0.33
N LEU A 13 -16.34 -6.35 0.11
CA LEU A 13 -15.77 -6.41 1.46
C LEU A 13 -14.85 -5.20 1.75
N PRO A 14 -13.97 -4.76 0.84
CA PRO A 14 -13.24 -3.51 0.99
C PRO A 14 -14.13 -2.28 1.20
N LEU A 15 -15.27 -2.19 0.50
CA LEU A 15 -16.21 -1.08 0.68
C LEU A 15 -16.91 -1.17 2.05
N ALA A 16 -17.29 -2.37 2.49
CA ALA A 16 -17.88 -2.61 3.81
C ALA A 16 -16.88 -2.37 4.96
N CYS A 17 -15.59 -2.61 4.73
CA CYS A 17 -14.51 -2.38 5.69
C CYS A 17 -13.92 -0.95 5.62
N SER A 18 -14.56 -0.02 4.90
CA SER A 18 -14.08 1.35 4.73
C SER A 18 -12.65 1.45 4.19
N ALA A 19 -12.25 0.52 3.30
CA ALA A 19 -10.92 0.54 2.68
C ALA A 19 -10.68 1.91 2.02
N GLN A 20 -9.64 2.61 2.49
CA GLN A 20 -9.27 3.90 1.95
C GLN A 20 -8.49 3.77 0.63
N LEU A 21 -7.94 2.59 0.35
CA LEU A 21 -7.12 2.39 -0.83
C LEU A 21 -7.18 0.93 -1.27
N ILE A 22 -7.62 0.70 -2.51
CA ILE A 22 -7.46 -0.56 -3.24
C ILE A 22 -6.62 -0.23 -4.46
N GLY A 23 -5.48 -0.88 -4.62
CA GLY A 23 -4.53 -0.60 -5.70
C GLY A 23 -4.16 -1.84 -6.48
N ILE A 24 -4.03 -1.70 -7.80
CA ILE A 24 -3.46 -2.71 -8.70
C ILE A 24 -2.46 -2.06 -9.65
N GLY A 25 -1.36 -2.73 -9.94
CA GLY A 25 -0.32 -2.19 -10.80
C GLY A 25 0.89 -3.08 -10.97
N ALA A 26 1.98 -2.46 -11.38
CA ALA A 26 3.28 -3.08 -11.55
C ALA A 26 4.29 -2.46 -10.57
N GLN A 27 5.21 -3.29 -10.09
CA GLN A 27 6.28 -2.90 -9.20
C GLN A 27 7.63 -3.29 -9.81
N TYR A 28 8.47 -2.30 -10.06
CA TYR A 28 9.89 -2.53 -10.24
C TYR A 28 10.52 -2.71 -8.87
N ALA A 29 11.16 -3.84 -8.63
CA ALA A 29 11.87 -4.13 -7.40
C ALA A 29 13.33 -4.45 -7.69
N ASP A 30 14.24 -3.85 -6.93
CA ASP A 30 15.67 -4.15 -6.99
C ASP A 30 16.11 -4.78 -5.67
N ALA A 31 16.30 -6.10 -5.72
CA ALA A 31 16.65 -6.89 -4.55
C ALA A 31 18.17 -6.92 -4.37
N LYS A 32 18.63 -6.56 -3.17
CA LYS A 32 20.07 -6.49 -2.86
C LYS A 32 20.75 -7.84 -3.15
N GLY A 33 21.70 -7.82 -4.09
CA GLY A 33 22.48 -8.98 -4.48
C GLY A 33 21.75 -10.03 -5.33
N LYS A 34 20.53 -9.74 -5.81
CA LYS A 34 19.77 -10.60 -6.74
C LYS A 34 19.34 -9.88 -8.03
N GLY A 35 19.47 -8.55 -8.09
CA GLY A 35 19.11 -7.74 -9.25
C GLY A 35 17.64 -7.34 -9.25
N ASN A 36 17.19 -6.84 -10.40
CA ASN A 36 15.90 -6.25 -10.57
C ASN A 36 14.85 -7.21 -11.14
N ALA A 37 13.59 -7.03 -10.72
CA ALA A 37 12.44 -7.78 -11.19
C ALA A 37 11.23 -6.86 -11.37
N ILE A 38 10.44 -7.12 -12.40
CA ILE A 38 9.10 -6.55 -12.54
C ILE A 38 8.11 -7.51 -11.88
N GLN A 39 7.28 -6.96 -11.01
CA GLN A 39 6.33 -7.70 -10.19
C GLN A 39 4.93 -7.18 -10.46
N PHE A 40 3.96 -8.08 -10.56
CA PHE A 40 2.57 -7.69 -10.35
C PHE A 40 2.39 -7.20 -8.91
N ALA A 41 1.60 -6.15 -8.69
CA ALA A 41 1.30 -5.65 -7.35
C ALA A 41 -0.19 -5.40 -7.18
N ALA A 42 -0.77 -5.93 -6.11
CA ALA A 42 -2.11 -5.61 -5.62
C ALA A 42 -2.03 -5.23 -4.15
N ASN A 43 -2.80 -4.24 -3.72
CA ASN A 43 -2.81 -3.82 -2.31
C ASN A 43 -4.18 -3.32 -1.88
N ALA A 44 -4.44 -3.46 -0.58
CA ALA A 44 -5.60 -2.88 0.08
C ALA A 44 -5.15 -2.29 1.43
N SER A 45 -5.69 -1.13 1.79
CA SER A 45 -5.44 -0.48 3.08
C SER A 45 -6.74 0.03 3.70
N PHE A 46 -6.87 -0.20 5.01
CA PHE A 46 -8.05 0.01 5.83
C PHE A 46 -7.69 0.92 7.00
N PRO A 47 -8.23 2.14 7.09
CA PRO A 47 -7.96 3.02 8.22
C PRO A 47 -8.51 2.40 9.49
N VAL A 48 -7.65 2.27 10.51
CA VAL A 48 -8.02 1.73 11.82
C VAL A 48 -8.15 2.86 12.84
N TRP A 49 -7.29 3.88 12.74
CA TRP A 49 -7.32 5.03 13.63
C TRP A 49 -6.97 6.32 12.89
N HIS A 50 -7.94 7.24 12.83
CA HIS A 50 -7.82 8.52 12.11
C HIS A 50 -8.45 9.65 12.94
N LYS A 51 -7.77 10.05 14.02
CA LYS A 51 -8.15 11.20 14.86
C LYS A 51 -7.19 12.37 14.62
N LYS A 52 -7.69 13.62 14.70
CA LYS A 52 -6.87 14.82 14.50
C LYS A 52 -5.69 14.80 15.47
N ASN A 53 -4.49 15.03 14.95
CA ASN A 53 -3.26 15.01 15.74
C ASN A 53 -2.20 15.94 15.13
N PRO A 54 -1.20 16.38 15.92
CA PRO A 54 -0.17 17.31 15.45
C PRO A 54 0.70 16.81 14.30
N LEU A 55 0.76 15.49 14.07
CA LEU A 55 1.59 14.89 13.02
C LEU A 55 0.88 14.76 11.68
N ASN A 56 -0.41 15.14 11.61
CA ASN A 56 -1.27 14.88 10.46
C ASN A 56 -1.18 13.42 10.00
N SER A 57 -1.22 12.49 10.96
CA SER A 57 -1.00 11.06 10.70
C SER A 57 -2.23 10.20 11.01
N TYR A 58 -2.24 8.99 10.46
CA TYR A 58 -3.23 7.97 10.77
C TYR A 58 -2.59 6.59 10.77
N ILE A 59 -3.28 5.64 11.39
CA ILE A 59 -2.90 4.22 11.41
C ILE A 59 -3.89 3.46 10.56
N SER A 60 -3.38 2.65 9.63
CA SER A 60 -4.15 1.69 8.87
C SER A 60 -3.62 0.27 9.06
N SER A 61 -4.44 -0.71 8.69
CA SER A 61 -4.02 -2.07 8.39
C SER A 61 -4.13 -2.30 6.89
N GLY A 62 -3.48 -3.32 6.37
CA GLY A 62 -3.48 -3.56 4.95
C GLY A 62 -2.95 -4.92 4.54
N ILE A 63 -3.05 -5.19 3.25
CA ILE A 63 -2.55 -6.40 2.61
C ILE A 63 -1.89 -5.96 1.31
N ASP A 64 -0.68 -6.42 1.08
CA ASP A 64 0.03 -6.26 -0.20
C ASP A 64 0.32 -7.64 -0.77
N TYR A 65 -0.03 -7.88 -2.02
CA TYR A 65 0.44 -9.02 -2.79
C TYR A 65 1.38 -8.53 -3.88
N THR A 66 2.59 -9.10 -3.93
CA THR A 66 3.55 -8.87 -5.01
C THR A 66 3.96 -10.20 -5.63
N GLY A 67 3.90 -10.28 -6.96
CA GLY A 67 4.31 -11.45 -7.73
C GLY A 67 5.80 -11.44 -8.08
N GLY A 68 6.22 -12.38 -8.92
CA GLY A 68 7.59 -12.46 -9.43
C GLY A 68 8.57 -13.17 -8.49
N SER A 69 9.86 -13.17 -8.85
CA SER A 69 10.90 -13.99 -8.22
C SER A 69 11.76 -13.27 -7.16
N SER A 70 11.37 -12.05 -6.76
CA SER A 70 12.13 -11.29 -5.76
C SER A 70 12.10 -11.98 -4.39
N PRO A 71 13.22 -11.97 -3.62
CA PRO A 71 13.27 -12.54 -2.26
C PRO A 71 12.37 -11.87 -1.23
N VAL A 72 11.68 -10.78 -1.57
CA VAL A 72 10.69 -10.11 -0.73
C VAL A 72 9.32 -10.04 -1.43
N ALA A 73 9.12 -10.80 -2.51
CA ALA A 73 7.82 -11.01 -3.15
C ALA A 73 6.92 -11.91 -2.29
N GLY A 74 5.59 -11.79 -2.46
CA GLY A 74 4.62 -12.65 -1.81
C GLY A 74 3.42 -11.89 -1.24
N LEU A 75 2.70 -12.51 -0.32
CA LEU A 75 1.58 -11.92 0.41
C LEU A 75 2.08 -11.33 1.74
N ASN A 76 2.05 -10.02 1.86
CA ASN A 76 2.39 -9.29 3.07
C ASN A 76 1.12 -8.79 3.78
N ILE A 77 0.84 -9.33 4.97
CA ILE A 77 -0.25 -8.87 5.83
C ILE A 77 0.31 -7.81 6.77
N LYS A 78 -0.21 -6.58 6.68
CA LYS A 78 0.27 -5.41 7.42
C LYS A 78 -0.73 -5.03 8.50
N PRO A 79 -0.57 -5.52 9.75
CA PRO A 79 -1.48 -5.12 10.83
C PRO A 79 -1.35 -3.63 11.16
N ILE A 80 -0.18 -3.01 10.92
CA ILE A 80 0.08 -1.61 11.26
C ILE A 80 0.79 -0.93 10.09
N GLN A 81 0.22 0.18 9.65
CA GLN A 81 0.81 1.12 8.69
C GLN A 81 0.65 2.51 9.28
N PHE A 82 1.75 3.18 9.56
CA PHE A 82 1.74 4.56 10.00
C PHE A 82 1.93 5.47 8.79
N THR A 83 0.98 6.36 8.54
CA THR A 83 1.00 7.24 7.36
C THR A 83 0.74 8.68 7.79
N SER A 84 1.49 9.63 7.23
CA SER A 84 1.33 11.07 7.42
C SER A 84 0.97 11.75 6.11
N PHE A 85 0.03 12.69 6.18
CA PHE A 85 -0.34 13.60 5.08
C PHE A 85 0.68 14.72 4.85
N ILE A 86 1.75 14.79 5.66
CA ILE A 86 2.75 15.88 5.72
C ILE A 86 2.13 17.20 6.22
N SER A 87 1.08 17.69 5.56
CA SER A 87 0.40 18.95 5.87
C SER A 87 -1.09 18.90 5.51
N GLU A 88 -1.91 19.51 6.37
CA GLU A 88 -3.36 19.67 6.15
C GLU A 88 -3.65 20.49 4.89
N SER A 89 -2.93 21.60 4.68
CA SER A 89 -3.08 22.45 3.47
C SER A 89 -2.71 21.71 2.19
N LEU A 90 -1.61 20.95 2.21
CA LEU A 90 -1.18 20.17 1.05
C LEU A 90 -2.25 19.16 0.64
N PHE A 91 -2.91 18.52 1.61
CA PHE A 91 -4.00 17.61 1.31
C PHE A 91 -5.27 18.36 0.90
N ASN A 92 -5.70 19.39 1.63
CA ASN A 92 -7.03 19.98 1.43
C ASN A 92 -7.11 20.88 0.19
N ASP A 93 -6.02 21.54 -0.18
CA ASP A 93 -6.04 22.61 -1.20
C ASP A 93 -5.57 22.14 -2.58
N HIS A 94 -4.99 20.94 -2.68
CA HIS A 94 -4.47 20.40 -3.94
C HIS A 94 -5.18 19.13 -4.41
N PRO A 95 -5.31 18.90 -5.72
CA PRO A 95 -6.01 17.72 -6.27
C PRO A 95 -5.17 16.43 -6.21
N PHE A 96 -3.91 16.51 -5.82
CA PHE A 96 -2.99 15.37 -5.64
C PHE A 96 -2.80 15.06 -4.15
N THR A 97 -2.35 13.86 -3.83
CA THR A 97 -2.02 13.46 -2.46
C THR A 97 -0.56 13.04 -2.36
N ILE A 98 0.13 13.49 -1.32
CA ILE A 98 1.46 12.99 -0.94
C ILE A 98 1.37 12.41 0.46
N LEU A 99 1.79 11.17 0.61
CA LEU A 99 1.84 10.48 1.90
C LEU A 99 3.25 9.95 2.14
N VAL A 100 3.70 10.01 3.39
CA VAL A 100 4.91 9.36 3.85
C VAL A 100 4.57 8.44 5.00
N GLY A 101 5.20 7.27 5.04
CA GLY A 101 4.81 6.28 6.02
C GLY A 101 5.84 5.18 6.26
N CYS A 102 5.50 4.35 7.23
CA CYS A 102 6.23 3.14 7.56
C CYS A 102 5.22 2.02 7.84
N ASP A 103 5.29 0.97 7.05
CA ASP A 103 4.44 -0.21 7.19
C ASP A 103 5.18 -1.29 7.96
N ALA A 104 4.50 -2.01 8.83
CA ALA A 104 5.00 -3.22 9.46
C ALA A 104 4.05 -4.38 9.16
N GLY A 105 4.60 -5.50 8.68
CA GLY A 105 3.82 -6.64 8.23
C GLY A 105 4.53 -7.98 8.35
N TYR A 106 3.79 -9.04 8.06
CA TYR A 106 4.32 -10.39 7.94
C TYR A 106 4.16 -10.87 6.50
N LEU A 107 5.30 -11.19 5.87
CA LEU A 107 5.39 -11.69 4.51
C LEU A 107 5.35 -13.22 4.48
N PHE A 108 4.39 -13.74 3.72
CA PHE A 108 4.36 -15.10 3.20
C PHE A 108 4.94 -15.09 1.79
N ASN A 109 6.18 -15.57 1.65
CA ASN A 109 7.01 -15.37 0.48
C ASN A 109 6.75 -16.39 -0.66
N PHE A 110 5.95 -17.43 -0.39
CA PHE A 110 5.53 -18.43 -1.38
C PHE A 110 6.70 -19.02 -2.23
N ARG A 111 7.84 -19.28 -1.58
CA ARG A 111 9.05 -19.97 -2.12
C ARG A 111 10.08 -19.13 -2.88
N HIS A 112 10.05 -17.81 -2.84
CA HIS A 112 11.06 -16.94 -3.48
C HIS A 112 12.22 -16.51 -2.53
N GLY A 113 12.15 -16.92 -1.27
CA GLY A 113 12.84 -16.32 -0.13
C GLY A 113 12.29 -16.85 1.19
N LYS A 114 12.50 -16.11 2.29
CA LYS A 114 12.12 -16.53 3.65
C LYS A 114 10.91 -15.73 4.12
N ASP A 115 9.94 -16.39 4.72
CA ASP A 115 8.82 -15.73 5.39
C ASP A 115 9.31 -14.92 6.60
N GLY A 116 8.61 -13.85 6.95
CA GLY A 116 8.98 -13.09 8.14
C GLY A 116 8.45 -11.67 8.21
N VAL A 117 8.91 -10.96 9.23
CA VAL A 117 8.52 -9.58 9.49
C VAL A 117 9.17 -8.68 8.45
N VAL A 118 8.36 -7.83 7.83
CA VAL A 118 8.79 -6.81 6.87
C VAL A 118 8.48 -5.42 7.41
N ILE A 119 9.47 -4.55 7.39
CA ILE A 119 9.33 -3.12 7.67
C ILE A 119 9.52 -2.36 6.38
N THR A 120 8.60 -1.45 6.06
CA THR A 120 8.57 -0.74 4.79
C THR A 120 8.42 0.77 4.98
N PRO A 121 9.51 1.54 5.15
CA PRO A 121 9.47 2.98 4.93
C PRO A 121 9.11 3.27 3.47
N ASN A 122 8.16 4.16 3.25
CA ASN A 122 7.64 4.44 1.92
C ASN A 122 7.15 5.88 1.75
N ALA A 123 7.11 6.32 0.50
CA ALA A 123 6.45 7.52 0.04
C ALA A 123 5.42 7.15 -1.04
N TYR A 124 4.29 7.84 -1.03
CA TYR A 124 3.16 7.60 -1.91
C TYR A 124 2.70 8.92 -2.51
N PHE A 125 2.38 8.90 -3.79
CA PHE A 125 1.80 9.99 -4.54
C PHE A 125 0.59 9.49 -5.32
N ASP A 126 -0.51 10.23 -5.32
CA ASP A 126 -1.65 9.98 -6.21
C ASP A 126 -2.21 11.22 -6.89
N TYR A 127 -2.85 10.98 -8.04
CA TYR A 127 -3.62 11.97 -8.78
C TYR A 127 -4.67 11.28 -9.67
N LYS A 128 -5.95 11.69 -9.57
CA LYS A 128 -7.09 11.23 -10.40
C LYS A 128 -7.32 9.71 -10.48
N GLY A 129 -6.69 8.92 -9.61
CA GLY A 129 -6.78 7.46 -9.58
C GLY A 129 -5.54 6.74 -10.10
N VAL A 130 -4.50 7.45 -10.50
CA VAL A 130 -3.15 6.88 -10.72
C VAL A 130 -2.32 7.12 -9.47
N PHE A 131 -1.49 6.16 -9.09
CA PHE A 131 -0.54 6.33 -7.99
C PHE A 131 0.87 5.87 -8.34
N VAL A 132 1.84 6.46 -7.64
CA VAL A 132 3.21 5.99 -7.52
C VAL A 132 3.50 5.77 -6.05
N LYS A 133 4.04 4.60 -5.69
CA LYS A 133 4.54 4.29 -4.34
C LYS A 133 5.97 3.82 -4.44
N THR A 134 6.88 4.42 -3.68
CA THR A 134 8.28 3.96 -3.61
C THR A 134 8.68 3.73 -2.16
N GLY A 135 9.66 2.87 -1.94
CA GLY A 135 10.16 2.59 -0.61
C GLY A 135 11.18 1.47 -0.60
N TYR A 136 11.47 0.98 0.59
CA TYR A 136 12.31 -0.18 0.81
C TYR A 136 11.56 -1.22 1.63
N ASP A 137 11.47 -2.45 1.16
CA ASP A 137 10.98 -3.55 1.98
C ASP A 137 12.17 -4.22 2.68
N PHE A 138 12.19 -4.18 4.01
CA PHE A 138 13.19 -4.85 4.83
C PHE A 138 12.58 -6.09 5.49
N ASN A 139 12.86 -7.27 4.95
CA ASN A 139 12.57 -8.53 5.63
C ASN A 139 13.61 -8.75 6.74
N VAL A 140 13.30 -8.24 7.93
CA VAL A 140 14.21 -8.25 9.09
C VAL A 140 14.48 -9.67 9.61
N THR A 141 13.52 -10.58 9.47
CA THR A 141 13.67 -11.99 9.85
C THR A 141 14.51 -12.78 8.82
N GLY A 142 14.44 -12.38 7.56
CA GLY A 142 15.12 -13.01 6.43
C GLY A 142 16.49 -12.42 6.08
N GLY A 143 16.82 -11.25 6.62
CA GLY A 143 18.02 -10.50 6.23
C GLY A 143 18.02 -10.13 4.75
N LYS A 144 16.84 -9.87 4.18
CA LYS A 144 16.66 -9.50 2.76
C LYS A 144 16.05 -8.13 2.66
N GLN A 145 16.45 -7.39 1.64
CA GLN A 145 15.91 -6.08 1.36
C GLN A 145 15.73 -5.86 -0.14
N GLN A 146 14.71 -5.11 -0.51
CA GLN A 146 14.52 -4.63 -1.87
C GLN A 146 14.13 -3.16 -1.86
N PHE A 147 14.70 -2.38 -2.78
CA PHE A 147 14.10 -1.11 -3.17
C PHE A 147 12.92 -1.39 -4.09
N PHE A 148 11.87 -0.58 -4.05
CA PHE A 148 10.80 -0.69 -5.03
C PHE A 148 10.26 0.65 -5.50
N VAL A 149 9.74 0.63 -6.74
CA VAL A 149 8.88 1.64 -7.32
C VAL A 149 7.66 0.94 -7.88
N ARG A 150 6.48 1.31 -7.39
CA ARG A 150 5.18 0.75 -7.77
C ARG A 150 4.38 1.84 -8.48
N LEU A 151 3.89 1.53 -9.67
CA LEU A 151 2.98 2.36 -10.44
C LEU A 151 1.68 1.58 -10.63
N GLY A 152 0.53 2.23 -10.44
CA GLY A 152 -0.74 1.56 -10.66
C GLY A 152 -1.94 2.48 -10.61
N PHE A 153 -3.10 1.84 -10.62
CA PHE A 153 -4.40 2.49 -10.43
C PHE A 153 -4.87 2.24 -9.00
N ASN A 154 -5.40 3.27 -8.37
CA ASN A 154 -6.03 3.18 -7.05
C ASN A 154 -7.51 3.54 -7.13
N PHE A 155 -8.30 2.85 -6.33
CA PHE A 155 -9.66 3.24 -5.98
C PHE A 155 -9.66 3.53 -4.48
N GLY A 156 -9.88 4.78 -4.10
CA GLY A 156 -9.57 5.24 -2.75
C GLY A 156 -9.38 6.75 -2.66
N ILE A 157 -8.47 7.18 -1.78
CA ILE A 157 -8.18 8.59 -1.45
C ILE A 157 -8.06 9.46 -2.72
N GLY A 158 -7.11 9.18 -3.62
CA GLY A 158 -6.91 9.99 -4.82
C GLY A 158 -8.10 10.03 -5.78
N THR A 159 -8.81 8.91 -5.93
CA THR A 159 -10.02 8.85 -6.77
C THR A 159 -11.15 9.68 -6.13
N PHE A 160 -11.48 9.44 -4.87
CA PHE A 160 -12.58 10.13 -4.20
C PHE A 160 -12.35 11.62 -4.01
N LYS A 161 -11.10 12.05 -3.75
CA LYS A 161 -10.73 13.46 -3.62
C LYS A 161 -11.05 14.30 -4.87
N ASN A 162 -11.09 13.67 -6.04
CA ASN A 162 -11.43 14.34 -7.30
C ASN A 162 -12.94 14.40 -7.57
N PHE A 163 -13.74 13.49 -6.99
CA PHE A 163 -15.20 13.43 -7.19
C PHE A 163 -16.00 14.03 -6.03
N VAL A 164 -15.42 14.02 -4.83
CA VAL A 164 -15.98 14.53 -3.59
C VAL A 164 -14.93 15.48 -3.02
N LYS A 165 -15.34 16.65 -2.51
CA LYS A 165 -14.44 17.59 -1.82
C LYS A 165 -13.99 16.99 -0.48
N THR A 166 -13.16 15.95 -0.54
CA THR A 166 -12.61 15.25 0.62
C THR A 166 -11.60 16.16 1.29
N LYS A 167 -11.84 16.45 2.57
CA LYS A 167 -10.90 17.15 3.44
C LYS A 167 -10.40 16.19 4.52
N ILE A 168 -9.17 16.39 4.96
CA ILE A 168 -8.72 15.88 6.26
C ILE A 168 -8.97 16.97 7.31
N TRP A 169 -9.64 16.54 8.39
CA TRP A 169 -10.07 17.34 9.54
C TRP A 169 -11.21 18.33 9.31
#